data_AF-A0A7J5EJD3-F1
#
_entry.id   AF-A0A7J5EJD3-F1
#
_cell.length_a   1.000
_cell.length_b   1.000
_cell.length_c   1.000
_cell.angle_alpha   90.00
_cell.angle_beta   90.00
_cell.angle_gamma   90.00
#
_symmetry.space_group_name_H-M   'P 1'
#
loop_
_entity.id
_entity.type
_entity.pdbx_description
1 polymer ?
#
loop_
_entity_poly.entity_id
_entity_poly.type
_entity_poly.pdbx_seq_one_letter_code
_entity_poly.pdbx_strand_id
1 'polypeptide(L)'
;MIDSLVDARQFAAGAIRTALAAPVGPDDAPRTIGPFAVVAHALPLASPPGELPPDFDVRPHPHIGLAAVTCMLEGHTTHRDSLGSRQEVGPGGVNFMIAGRGVVHSERFERLRTLGGTLELLQILLALPDGHEELEPRFVHVAPADVPRSSEGGALVRRLAGDDTELPFPAPVFLHDVQLEPGARYLPPAAHRERAVYVVSGAIAIDGSP
;
A
#
# COMPACT_ATOMS: atom_id res chain seq x y z
N MET A 1 5.40 -10.93 -21.20
CA MET A 1 6.00 -12.14 -20.60
C MET A 1 6.15 -11.86 -19.11
N ILE A 2 5.76 -12.79 -18.25
CA ILE A 2 5.98 -12.68 -16.80
C ILE A 2 7.43 -13.11 -16.52
N ASP A 3 8.21 -12.23 -15.91
CA ASP A 3 9.63 -12.52 -15.60
C ASP A 3 9.78 -13.36 -14.32
N SER A 4 8.88 -13.18 -13.34
CA SER A 4 8.88 -13.91 -12.07
C SER A 4 7.49 -13.93 -11.43
N LEU A 5 7.17 -15.02 -10.72
CA LEU A 5 6.02 -15.13 -9.83
C LEU A 5 6.53 -15.34 -8.40
N VAL A 6 6.01 -14.57 -7.45
CA VAL A 6 6.39 -14.64 -6.03
C VAL A 6 5.16 -14.91 -5.19
N ASP A 7 5.16 -16.01 -4.46
CA ASP A 7 4.11 -16.31 -3.49
C ASP A 7 4.27 -15.43 -2.25
N ALA A 8 3.19 -14.74 -1.87
CA ALA A 8 3.20 -13.92 -0.66
C ALA A 8 3.31 -14.80 0.58
N ARG A 9 4.32 -14.55 1.41
CA ARG A 9 4.50 -15.27 2.68
C ARG A 9 3.53 -14.74 3.71
N GLN A 10 2.70 -15.63 4.27
CA GLN A 10 1.76 -15.27 5.32
C GLN A 10 2.34 -15.49 6.71
N PHE A 11 2.08 -14.55 7.62
CA PHE A 11 2.39 -14.67 9.04
C PHE A 11 1.42 -13.82 9.88
N ALA A 12 1.49 -13.95 11.20
CA ALA A 12 0.75 -13.10 12.13
C ALA A 12 1.66 -11.97 12.64
N ALA A 13 1.27 -10.73 12.40
CA ALA A 13 1.87 -9.53 12.98
C ALA A 13 0.98 -9.08 14.14
N GLY A 14 1.25 -9.59 15.35
CA GLY A 14 0.28 -9.50 16.45
C GLY A 14 -0.99 -10.27 16.11
N ALA A 15 -2.15 -9.62 16.19
CA ALA A 15 -3.44 -10.20 15.84
C ALA A 15 -3.83 -10.02 14.35
N ILE A 16 -3.00 -9.35 13.54
CA ILE A 16 -3.25 -9.14 12.11
C ILE A 16 -2.57 -10.23 11.31
N ARG A 17 -3.35 -11.01 10.56
CA ARG A 17 -2.78 -11.89 9.53
C ARG A 17 -2.29 -11.02 8.38
N THR A 18 -1.01 -11.13 8.06
CA THR A 18 -0.35 -10.34 7.03
C THR A 18 0.20 -11.26 5.94
N ALA A 19 -0.08 -10.94 4.68
CA ALA A 19 0.61 -11.51 3.53
C ALA A 19 1.67 -10.52 3.07
N LEU A 20 2.93 -10.94 3.08
CA LEU A 20 4.07 -10.12 2.68
C LEU A 20 4.62 -10.62 1.36
N ALA A 21 4.67 -9.74 0.38
CA ALA A 21 5.31 -9.97 -0.90
C ALA A 21 6.44 -8.96 -1.11
N ALA A 22 7.59 -9.43 -1.54
CA ALA A 22 8.74 -8.60 -1.88
C ALA A 22 9.40 -9.19 -3.14
N PRO A 23 9.94 -8.36 -4.03
CA PRO A 23 10.72 -8.84 -5.17
C PRO A 23 11.98 -9.54 -4.68
N VAL A 24 12.25 -10.72 -5.24
CA VAL A 24 13.46 -11.51 -4.93
C VAL A 24 14.24 -11.79 -6.21
N GLY A 25 15.55 -11.70 -6.12
CA GLY A 25 16.50 -12.11 -7.16
C GLY A 25 16.91 -13.58 -7.01
N PRO A 26 17.96 -13.99 -7.75
CA PRO A 26 18.57 -15.31 -7.58
C PRO A 26 18.96 -15.57 -6.12
N ASP A 27 18.81 -16.83 -5.67
CA ASP A 27 19.10 -17.27 -4.30
C ASP A 27 18.34 -16.50 -3.21
N ASP A 28 17.10 -16.09 -3.50
CA ASP A 28 16.23 -15.29 -2.63
C ASP A 28 16.82 -13.94 -2.20
N ALA A 29 17.78 -13.40 -2.97
CA ALA A 29 18.40 -12.11 -2.68
C ALA A 29 17.37 -10.97 -2.74
N PRO A 30 17.29 -10.06 -1.75
CA PRO A 30 16.36 -8.94 -1.78
C PRO A 30 16.54 -8.07 -3.03
N ARG A 31 15.42 -7.69 -3.67
CA ARG A 31 15.36 -6.75 -4.80
C ARG A 31 14.20 -5.78 -4.66
N THR A 32 14.13 -4.82 -5.58
CA THR A 32 13.00 -3.92 -5.79
C THR A 32 12.48 -4.04 -7.23
N ILE A 33 11.26 -3.56 -7.47
CA ILE A 33 10.71 -3.28 -8.81
C ILE A 33 10.62 -1.77 -8.93
N GLY A 34 11.55 -1.14 -9.67
CA GLY A 34 11.84 0.28 -9.51
C GLY A 34 12.10 0.59 -8.02
N PRO A 35 11.39 1.55 -7.40
CA PRO A 35 11.54 1.82 -5.97
C PRO A 35 10.73 0.89 -5.06
N PHE A 36 9.79 0.10 -5.59
CA PHE A 36 8.89 -0.72 -4.77
C PHE A 36 9.64 -1.91 -4.16
N ALA A 37 9.75 -1.93 -2.83
CA ALA A 37 10.51 -2.93 -2.09
C ALA A 37 9.62 -4.01 -1.48
N VAL A 38 8.46 -3.62 -0.94
CA VAL A 38 7.59 -4.53 -0.18
C VAL A 38 6.13 -4.13 -0.32
N VAL A 39 5.26 -5.13 -0.43
CA VAL A 39 3.82 -5.03 -0.18
C VAL A 39 3.48 -5.89 1.03
N ALA A 40 2.95 -5.28 2.08
CA ALA A 40 2.36 -5.97 3.22
C ALA A 40 0.84 -5.79 3.16
N HIS A 41 0.12 -6.88 2.97
CA HIS A 41 -1.33 -6.92 2.93
C HIS A 41 -1.85 -7.41 4.29
N ALA A 42 -2.45 -6.52 5.06
CA ALA A 42 -3.26 -6.88 6.22
C ALA A 42 -4.55 -7.54 5.72
N LEU A 43 -4.60 -8.86 5.76
CA LEU A 43 -5.70 -9.66 5.24
C LEU A 43 -7.00 -9.34 6.01
N PRO A 44 -8.19 -9.57 5.40
CA PRO A 44 -9.46 -9.28 6.03
C PRO A 44 -9.58 -9.81 7.46
N LEU A 45 -9.83 -8.90 8.39
CA LEU A 45 -10.08 -9.20 9.80
C LEU A 45 -11.38 -8.55 10.24
N ALA A 46 -12.37 -9.37 10.61
CA ALA A 46 -13.58 -8.91 11.26
C ALA A 46 -13.40 -8.88 12.79
N SER A 47 -13.84 -7.79 13.43
CA SER A 47 -13.87 -7.66 14.89
C SER A 47 -15.20 -7.07 15.35
N PRO A 48 -15.87 -7.65 16.36
CA PRO A 48 -16.97 -6.98 17.05
C PRO A 48 -16.50 -5.73 17.82
N PRO A 49 -17.43 -4.81 18.15
CA PRO A 49 -17.14 -3.67 19.02
C PRO A 49 -16.56 -4.13 20.37
N GLY A 50 -15.45 -3.52 20.80
CA GLY A 50 -14.83 -3.78 22.10
C GLY A 50 -13.99 -5.06 22.19
N GLU A 51 -13.93 -5.89 21.13
CA GLU A 51 -13.19 -7.16 21.15
C GLU A 51 -11.77 -7.06 20.57
N LEU A 52 -11.40 -5.90 20.01
CA LEU A 52 -10.07 -5.70 19.45
C LEU A 52 -9.01 -5.67 20.58
N PRO A 53 -7.96 -6.53 20.53
CA PRO A 53 -6.95 -6.60 21.59
C PRO A 53 -6.25 -5.25 21.86
N PRO A 54 -5.90 -4.92 23.12
CA PRO A 54 -5.23 -3.65 23.44
C PRO A 54 -3.89 -3.42 22.71
N ASP A 55 -3.19 -4.49 22.35
CA ASP A 55 -1.90 -4.50 21.66
C ASP A 55 -2.03 -4.58 20.13
N PHE A 56 -3.25 -4.45 19.60
CA PHE A 56 -3.52 -4.48 18.16
C PHE A 56 -2.91 -3.29 17.39
N ASP A 57 -2.68 -2.16 18.08
CA ASP A 57 -2.09 -0.98 17.46
C ASP A 57 -0.63 -1.21 17.07
N VAL A 58 -0.22 -0.65 15.93
CA VAL A 58 1.20 -0.56 15.59
C VAL A 58 1.81 0.55 16.44
N ARG A 59 2.61 0.16 17.44
CA ARG A 59 3.27 1.08 18.37
C ARG A 59 4.25 2.03 17.64
N PRO A 60 4.63 3.15 18.27
CA PRO A 60 5.58 4.09 17.68
C PRO A 60 6.86 3.39 17.22
N HIS A 61 7.23 3.56 15.96
CA HIS A 61 8.43 2.98 15.35
C HIS A 61 9.03 3.93 14.30
N PRO A 62 10.36 3.91 14.11
CA PRO A 62 11.05 4.79 13.17
C PRO A 62 11.12 4.21 11.75
N HIS A 63 11.19 5.10 10.76
CA HIS A 63 11.61 4.82 9.38
C HIS A 63 12.61 5.87 8.91
N ILE A 64 13.51 5.50 7.99
CA ILE A 64 14.44 6.39 7.27
C ILE A 64 14.54 5.94 5.80
N GLY A 65 14.95 6.83 4.90
CA GLY A 65 15.35 6.48 3.52
C GLY A 65 14.25 5.86 2.64
N LEU A 66 12.99 5.95 3.06
CA LEU A 66 11.85 5.32 2.37
C LEU A 66 10.63 6.22 2.30
N ALA A 67 9.69 5.86 1.44
CA ALA A 67 8.31 6.27 1.50
C ALA A 67 7.39 5.09 1.80
N ALA A 68 6.29 5.34 2.48
CA ALA A 68 5.27 4.36 2.82
C ALA A 68 3.91 4.82 2.28
N VAL A 69 3.22 3.93 1.58
CA VAL A 69 1.86 4.15 1.07
C VAL A 69 0.91 3.20 1.79
N THR A 70 -0.08 3.75 2.49
CA THR A 70 -1.17 2.96 3.06
C THR A 70 -2.38 3.10 2.14
N CYS A 71 -2.83 1.99 1.56
CA CYS A 71 -4.03 1.92 0.73
C CYS A 71 -5.13 1.24 1.53
N MET A 72 -6.18 1.98 1.90
CA MET A 72 -7.26 1.44 2.71
C MET A 72 -8.26 0.68 1.83
N LEU A 73 -8.45 -0.62 2.08
CA LEU A 73 -9.43 -1.44 1.34
C LEU A 73 -10.77 -1.49 2.07
N GLU A 74 -10.75 -1.88 3.35
CA GLU A 74 -11.92 -1.87 4.24
C GLU A 74 -11.56 -1.40 5.65
N GLY A 75 -12.49 -0.73 6.33
CA GLY A 75 -12.28 -0.24 7.70
C GLY A 75 -11.60 1.12 7.76
N HIS A 76 -10.97 1.42 8.91
CA HIS A 76 -10.26 2.68 9.14
C HIS A 76 -9.00 2.45 9.98
N THR A 77 -7.96 3.26 9.74
CA THR A 77 -6.79 3.38 10.61
C THR A 77 -6.42 4.85 10.82
N THR A 78 -5.91 5.19 12.00
CA THR A 78 -5.43 6.52 12.34
C THR A 78 -3.91 6.53 12.36
N HIS A 79 -3.33 7.28 11.43
CA HIS A 79 -1.91 7.61 11.41
C HIS A 79 -1.59 8.70 12.43
N ARG A 80 -0.47 8.56 13.14
CA ARG A 80 0.11 9.62 13.98
C ARG A 80 1.62 9.63 13.83
N ASP A 81 2.24 10.78 13.67
CA ASP A 81 3.69 10.87 13.51
C ASP A 81 4.37 12.00 14.31
N SER A 82 5.70 12.01 14.26
CA SER A 82 6.58 13.00 14.87
C SER A 82 6.55 14.37 14.20
N LEU A 83 5.88 14.52 13.06
CA LEU A 83 5.62 15.83 12.43
C LEU A 83 4.40 16.52 13.05
N GLY A 84 3.64 15.79 13.88
CA GLY A 84 2.39 16.25 14.49
C GLY A 84 1.16 15.88 13.68
N SER A 85 1.31 15.09 12.61
CA SER A 85 0.17 14.61 11.82
C SER A 85 -0.69 13.69 12.68
N ARG A 86 -2.02 13.84 12.58
CA ARG A 86 -3.01 12.89 13.09
C ARG A 86 -4.13 12.77 12.07
N GLN A 87 -4.20 11.65 11.39
CA GLN A 87 -5.11 11.48 10.25
C GLN A 87 -5.73 10.09 10.23
N GLU A 88 -7.06 10.03 10.27
CA GLU A 88 -7.81 8.80 9.97
C GLU A 88 -7.93 8.63 8.45
N VAL A 89 -7.68 7.42 7.95
CA VAL A 89 -7.92 7.04 6.56
C VAL A 89 -9.00 5.95 6.53
N GLY A 90 -10.02 6.17 5.69
CA GLY A 90 -11.13 5.24 5.46
C GLY A 90 -11.07 4.59 4.08
N PRO A 91 -12.04 3.72 3.73
CA PRO A 91 -11.97 2.87 2.54
C PRO A 91 -11.78 3.65 1.24
N GLY A 92 -10.78 3.26 0.47
CA GLY A 92 -10.34 3.92 -0.76
C GLY A 92 -9.51 5.18 -0.59
N GLY A 93 -9.25 5.60 0.64
CA GLY A 93 -8.30 6.67 0.95
C GLY A 93 -6.86 6.16 0.94
N VAL A 94 -5.94 7.10 0.76
CA VAL A 94 -4.50 6.84 0.69
C VAL A 94 -3.78 7.75 1.68
N ASN A 95 -2.88 7.17 2.47
CA ASN A 95 -1.87 7.93 3.20
C ASN A 95 -0.52 7.72 2.55
N PHE A 96 0.22 8.80 2.34
CA PHE A 96 1.58 8.77 1.82
C PHE A 96 2.52 9.46 2.80
N MET A 97 3.53 8.73 3.25
CA MET A 97 4.54 9.23 4.18
C MET A 97 5.91 9.11 3.54
N ILE A 98 6.65 10.21 3.45
CA ILE A 98 8.09 10.21 3.16
C ILE A 98 8.80 10.24 4.51
N ALA A 99 9.59 9.21 4.79
CA ALA A 99 10.41 9.18 6.00
C ALA A 99 11.65 10.05 5.85
N GLY A 100 12.32 10.00 4.69
CA GLY A 100 13.56 10.76 4.44
C GLY A 100 14.57 10.57 5.57
N ARG A 101 15.11 11.67 6.10
CA ARG A 101 16.08 11.63 7.23
C ARG A 101 15.52 11.06 8.54
N GLY A 102 14.20 10.86 8.64
CA GLY A 102 13.61 10.14 9.76
C GLY A 102 12.22 10.62 10.17
N VAL A 103 11.32 9.66 10.35
CA VAL A 103 10.00 9.87 10.97
C VAL A 103 9.74 8.76 11.98
N VAL A 104 9.16 9.11 13.13
CA VAL A 104 8.59 8.13 14.07
C VAL A 104 7.08 8.21 13.96
N HIS A 105 6.42 7.07 13.74
CA HIS A 105 4.97 7.06 13.57
C HIS A 105 4.32 5.82 14.19
N SER A 106 3.00 5.88 14.33
CA SER A 106 2.16 4.79 14.83
C SER A 106 0.84 4.73 14.07
N GLU A 107 0.31 3.52 13.93
CA GLU A 107 -1.00 3.28 13.31
C GLU A 107 -1.95 2.72 14.36
N ARG A 108 -3.14 3.33 14.44
CA ARG A 108 -4.12 3.08 15.51
C ARG A 108 -5.45 2.68 14.92
N PHE A 109 -6.14 1.79 15.62
CA PHE A 109 -7.40 1.23 15.12
C PHE A 109 -8.57 1.61 16.03
N GLU A 110 -8.65 2.88 16.43
CA GLU A 110 -9.63 3.33 17.44
C GLU A 110 -11.07 3.11 16.99
N ARG A 111 -11.38 3.37 15.71
CA ARG A 111 -12.71 3.17 15.16
C ARG A 111 -13.10 1.69 15.12
N LEU A 112 -12.20 0.83 14.64
CA LEU A 112 -12.42 -0.63 14.66
C LEU A 112 -12.63 -1.14 16.09
N ARG A 113 -11.84 -0.63 17.05
CA ARG A 113 -11.94 -0.99 18.46
C ARG A 113 -13.28 -0.61 19.08
N THR A 114 -13.81 0.55 18.72
CA THR A 114 -15.03 1.11 19.32
C THR A 114 -16.31 0.68 18.62
N LEU A 115 -16.29 0.58 17.30
CA LEU A 115 -17.48 0.31 16.47
C LEU A 115 -17.50 -1.08 15.85
N GLY A 116 -16.41 -1.84 15.96
CA GLY A 116 -16.23 -3.08 15.22
C GLY A 116 -16.17 -2.84 13.71
N GLY A 117 -16.23 -3.93 12.95
CA GLY A 117 -16.19 -3.93 11.48
C GLY A 117 -15.08 -4.81 10.92
N THR A 118 -14.77 -4.60 9.64
CA THR A 118 -13.67 -5.29 8.95
C THR A 118 -12.50 -4.35 8.77
N LEU A 119 -11.29 -4.88 8.88
CA LEU A 119 -10.03 -4.25 8.50
C LEU A 119 -9.41 -5.00 7.32
N GLU A 120 -9.08 -4.28 6.26
CA GLU A 120 -8.22 -4.76 5.18
C GLU A 120 -7.46 -3.56 4.60
N LEU A 121 -6.13 -3.67 4.48
CA LEU A 121 -5.31 -2.60 3.90
C LEU A 121 -4.02 -3.15 3.29
N LEU A 122 -3.43 -2.35 2.41
CA LEU A 122 -2.08 -2.56 1.91
C LEU A 122 -1.14 -1.51 2.50
N GLN A 123 0.02 -1.94 2.99
CA GLN A 123 1.15 -1.10 3.32
C GLN A 123 2.26 -1.37 2.30
N ILE A 124 2.58 -0.38 1.48
CA ILE A 124 3.55 -0.51 0.38
C ILE A 124 4.75 0.37 0.69
N LEU A 125 5.95 -0.22 0.69
CA LEU A 125 7.20 0.48 0.98
C LEU A 125 7.99 0.72 -0.31
N LEU A 126 8.39 1.97 -0.51
CA LEU A 126 9.22 2.41 -1.62
C LEU A 126 10.56 2.90 -1.06
N ALA A 127 11.68 2.40 -1.57
CA ALA A 127 12.99 2.98 -1.29
C ALA A 127 13.06 4.37 -1.93
N LEU A 128 13.58 5.37 -1.20
CA LEU A 128 13.88 6.65 -1.83
C LEU A 128 15.05 6.48 -2.80
N PRO A 129 15.05 7.19 -3.95
CA PRO A 129 16.17 7.17 -4.88
C PRO A 129 17.45 7.69 -4.23
N ASP A 130 18.59 7.26 -4.77
CA ASP A 130 19.91 7.75 -4.37
C ASP A 130 19.95 9.30 -4.34
N GLY A 131 20.53 9.85 -3.28
CA GLY A 131 20.62 11.29 -3.02
C GLY A 131 19.36 11.93 -2.42
N HIS A 132 18.28 11.15 -2.20
CA HIS A 132 17.03 11.61 -1.60
C HIS A 132 16.73 10.95 -0.24
N GLU A 133 17.64 10.14 0.28
CA GLU A 133 17.48 9.41 1.54
C GLU A 133 17.32 10.35 2.73
N GLU A 134 17.91 11.56 2.65
CA GLU A 134 17.92 12.58 3.70
C GLU A 134 16.87 13.68 3.52
N LEU A 135 15.88 13.47 2.65
CA LEU A 135 14.79 14.44 2.45
C LEU A 135 14.09 14.80 3.77
N GLU A 136 13.52 16.00 3.80
CA GLU A 136 12.57 16.39 4.86
C GLU A 136 11.41 15.39 4.92
N PRO A 137 11.07 14.83 6.09
CA PRO A 137 9.93 13.94 6.22
C PRO A 137 8.63 14.69 5.91
N ARG A 138 7.69 14.01 5.27
CA ARG A 138 6.40 14.59 4.83
C ARG A 138 5.27 13.59 4.96
N PHE A 139 4.07 14.07 5.21
CA PHE A 139 2.86 13.27 5.23
C PHE A 139 1.80 13.94 4.35
N VAL A 140 1.13 13.15 3.51
CA VAL A 140 0.04 13.55 2.64
C VAL A 140 -1.10 12.56 2.79
N HIS A 141 -2.32 13.08 2.92
CA HIS A 141 -3.54 12.30 2.92
C HIS A 141 -4.36 12.64 1.69
N VAL A 142 -4.81 11.61 0.98
CA VAL A 142 -5.76 11.73 -0.13
C VAL A 142 -7.04 11.04 0.31
N ALA A 143 -8.11 11.83 0.46
CA ALA A 143 -9.40 11.29 0.82
C ALA A 143 -9.94 10.42 -0.32
N PRO A 144 -10.81 9.43 -0.06
CA PRO A 144 -11.31 8.54 -1.10
C PRO A 144 -11.87 9.29 -2.31
N ALA A 145 -12.60 10.38 -2.08
CA ALA A 145 -13.24 11.19 -3.13
C ALA A 145 -12.23 11.91 -4.04
N ASP A 146 -11.02 12.16 -3.55
CA ASP A 146 -9.99 12.93 -4.25
C ASP A 146 -9.00 12.03 -5.01
N VAL A 147 -9.04 10.71 -4.78
CA VAL A 147 -8.25 9.75 -5.55
C VAL A 147 -8.72 9.76 -7.00
N PRO A 148 -7.85 10.04 -7.99
CA PRO A 148 -8.21 10.02 -9.41
C PRO A 148 -8.72 8.66 -9.86
N ARG A 149 -9.82 8.66 -10.63
CA ARG A 149 -10.47 7.42 -11.11
C ARG A 149 -10.73 7.48 -12.60
N SER A 150 -10.71 6.31 -13.23
CA SER A 150 -11.23 6.10 -14.58
C SER A 150 -11.96 4.77 -14.66
N SER A 151 -12.91 4.68 -15.57
CA SER A 151 -13.58 3.43 -15.92
C SER A 151 -13.58 3.28 -17.43
N GLU A 152 -13.01 2.18 -17.91
CA GLU A 152 -12.95 1.87 -19.34
C GLU A 152 -13.00 0.35 -19.56
N GLY A 153 -13.90 -0.11 -20.43
CA GLY A 153 -13.94 -1.52 -20.86
C GLY A 153 -14.12 -2.54 -19.74
N GLY A 154 -14.84 -2.20 -18.66
CA GLY A 154 -15.03 -3.07 -17.49
C GLY A 154 -13.87 -3.05 -16.49
N ALA A 155 -12.88 -2.17 -16.68
CA ALA A 155 -11.81 -1.91 -15.73
C ALA A 155 -12.08 -0.61 -14.96
N LEU A 156 -12.27 -0.71 -13.65
CA LEU A 156 -12.28 0.45 -12.74
C LEU A 156 -10.88 0.64 -12.18
N VAL A 157 -10.28 1.80 -12.43
CA VAL A 157 -8.90 2.12 -12.06
C VAL A 157 -8.89 3.29 -11.10
N ARG A 158 -8.31 3.10 -9.91
CA ARG A 158 -7.95 4.15 -8.96
C ARG A 158 -6.45 4.40 -9.06
N ARG A 159 -6.04 5.62 -9.35
CA ARG A 159 -4.62 5.96 -9.50
C ARG A 159 -4.11 6.55 -8.19
N LEU A 160 -3.36 5.72 -7.46
CA LEU A 160 -2.94 6.02 -6.10
C LEU A 160 -1.64 6.82 -6.08
N ALA A 161 -0.72 6.57 -7.02
CA ALA A 161 0.49 7.35 -7.24
C ALA A 161 0.81 7.46 -8.74
N GLY A 162 1.45 8.55 -9.15
CA GLY A 162 1.97 8.79 -10.51
C GLY A 162 1.66 10.19 -11.05
N ASP A 163 1.80 10.34 -12.38
CA ASP A 163 1.83 11.64 -13.08
C ASP A 163 0.62 12.55 -12.85
N ASP A 164 -0.55 11.99 -12.54
CA ASP A 164 -1.78 12.74 -12.27
C ASP A 164 -2.18 12.76 -10.78
N THR A 165 -1.24 12.41 -9.90
CA THR A 165 -1.42 12.44 -8.44
C THR A 165 -0.55 13.52 -7.81
N GLU A 166 -1.01 14.09 -6.71
CA GLU A 166 -0.24 15.09 -5.95
C GLU A 166 0.81 14.46 -5.02
N LEU A 167 1.09 13.15 -5.16
CA LEU A 167 1.99 12.45 -4.26
C LEU A 167 3.47 12.82 -4.52
N PRO A 168 4.19 13.39 -3.53
CA PRO A 168 5.50 13.97 -3.75
C PRO A 168 6.62 12.92 -3.72
N PHE A 169 6.61 11.93 -4.61
CA PHE A 169 7.74 10.99 -4.73
C PHE A 169 8.82 11.53 -5.67
N PRO A 170 10.11 11.54 -5.30
CA PRO A 170 11.18 12.18 -6.09
C PRO A 170 11.67 11.34 -7.29
N ALA A 171 10.79 10.54 -7.89
CA ALA A 171 11.06 9.80 -9.14
C ALA A 171 9.74 9.42 -9.83
N PRO A 172 9.73 9.19 -11.15
CA PRO A 172 8.56 8.68 -11.84
C PRO A 172 8.16 7.29 -11.34
N VAL A 173 6.94 7.17 -10.81
CA VAL A 173 6.34 5.91 -10.36
C VAL A 173 4.89 5.87 -10.80
N PHE A 174 4.28 4.68 -10.81
CA PHE A 174 2.83 4.57 -10.82
C PHE A 174 2.40 3.49 -9.83
N LEU A 175 1.26 3.70 -9.20
CA LEU A 175 0.59 2.72 -8.35
C LEU A 175 -0.90 2.81 -8.62
N HIS A 176 -1.46 1.77 -9.24
CA HIS A 176 -2.88 1.71 -9.56
C HIS A 176 -3.54 0.56 -8.82
N ASP A 177 -4.71 0.82 -8.26
CA ASP A 177 -5.63 -0.22 -7.84
C ASP A 177 -6.67 -0.43 -8.93
N VAL A 178 -6.82 -1.67 -9.36
CA VAL A 178 -7.58 -2.03 -10.56
C VAL A 178 -8.56 -3.15 -10.22
N GLN A 179 -9.84 -2.87 -10.43
CA GLN A 179 -10.90 -3.88 -10.40
C GLN A 179 -11.29 -4.22 -11.83
N LEU A 180 -11.28 -5.50 -12.15
CA LEU A 180 -11.62 -6.02 -13.48
C LEU A 180 -12.91 -6.82 -13.42
N GLU A 181 -13.88 -6.45 -14.24
CA GLU A 181 -15.00 -7.34 -14.56
C GLU A 181 -14.51 -8.59 -15.32
N PRO A 182 -15.23 -9.72 -15.27
CA PRO A 182 -14.87 -10.90 -16.04
C PRO A 182 -14.70 -10.60 -17.54
N GLY A 183 -13.50 -10.88 -18.07
CA GLY A 183 -13.15 -10.65 -19.48
C GLY A 183 -12.66 -9.23 -19.80
N ALA A 184 -12.72 -8.30 -18.84
CA ALA A 184 -12.12 -6.97 -18.98
C ALA A 184 -10.59 -7.06 -19.05
N ARG A 185 -9.97 -6.02 -19.62
CA ARG A 185 -8.52 -5.92 -19.76
C ARG A 185 -8.04 -4.58 -19.27
N TYR A 186 -6.85 -4.58 -18.69
CA TYR A 186 -6.16 -3.37 -18.27
C TYR A 186 -4.75 -3.34 -18.85
N LEU A 187 -4.36 -2.19 -19.40
CA LEU A 187 -3.01 -1.95 -19.89
C LEU A 187 -2.32 -0.96 -18.94
N PRO A 188 -1.26 -1.37 -18.22
CA PRO A 188 -0.51 -0.44 -17.37
C PRO A 188 0.26 0.58 -18.22
N PRO A 189 0.64 1.73 -17.65
CA PRO A 189 1.43 2.75 -18.35
C PRO A 189 2.68 2.19 -19.03
N ALA A 190 2.82 2.43 -20.33
CA ALA A 190 3.90 1.87 -21.15
C ALA A 190 5.28 2.48 -20.88
N ALA A 191 5.32 3.66 -20.25
CA ALA A 191 6.56 4.38 -19.93
C ALA A 191 7.43 3.65 -18.89
N HIS A 192 6.84 2.75 -18.09
CA HIS A 192 7.54 2.03 -17.03
C HIS A 192 8.00 0.65 -17.53
N ARG A 193 9.31 0.42 -17.56
CA ARG A 193 9.90 -0.86 -17.98
C ARG A 193 9.59 -1.95 -16.96
N GLU A 194 9.85 -1.65 -15.69
CA GLU A 194 9.59 -2.54 -14.55
C GLU A 194 8.16 -2.36 -14.05
N ARG A 195 7.43 -3.47 -13.96
CA ARG A 195 6.01 -3.53 -13.57
C ARG A 195 5.77 -4.79 -12.77
N ALA A 196 4.93 -4.70 -11.75
CA ALA A 196 4.48 -5.84 -10.97
C ALA A 196 2.98 -5.73 -10.73
N VAL A 197 2.33 -6.86 -10.48
CA VAL A 197 0.93 -6.93 -10.08
C VAL A 197 0.86 -7.72 -8.78
N TYR A 198 0.15 -7.17 -7.79
CA TYR A 198 -0.22 -7.88 -6.58
C TYR A 198 -1.72 -8.15 -6.64
N VAL A 199 -2.11 -9.43 -6.61
CA VAL A 199 -3.52 -9.82 -6.65
C VAL A 199 -4.07 -9.80 -5.23
N VAL A 200 -4.89 -8.78 -4.92
CA VAL A 200 -5.57 -8.67 -3.62
C VAL A 200 -6.61 -9.77 -3.45
N SER A 201 -7.43 -10.00 -4.48
CA SER A 201 -8.43 -11.06 -4.51
C SER A 201 -8.75 -11.46 -5.96
N GLY A 202 -9.32 -12.66 -6.13
CA GLY A 202 -9.67 -13.21 -7.44
C GLY A 202 -8.48 -13.79 -8.19
N ALA A 203 -8.56 -13.76 -9.52
CA ALA A 203 -7.54 -14.25 -10.42
C ALA A 203 -7.50 -13.39 -11.69
N ILE A 204 -6.32 -13.27 -12.27
CA ILE A 204 -6.09 -12.53 -13.52
C ILE A 204 -5.27 -13.40 -14.47
N ALA A 205 -5.25 -13.04 -15.75
CA ALA A 205 -4.28 -13.57 -16.69
C ALA A 205 -3.39 -12.43 -17.19
N ILE A 206 -2.09 -12.67 -17.28
CA ILE A 206 -1.10 -11.74 -17.84
C ILE A 206 -0.63 -12.28 -19.18
N ASP A 207 -0.83 -11.50 -20.25
CA ASP A 207 -0.51 -11.90 -21.63
C ASP A 207 -1.09 -13.27 -22.03
N GLY A 208 -2.29 -13.59 -21.51
CA GLY A 208 -2.97 -14.87 -21.77
C GLY A 208 -2.50 -16.05 -20.92
N SER A 209 -1.52 -15.85 -20.03
CA SER A 209 -1.12 -16.83 -19.02
C SER A 209 -1.87 -16.57 -17.72
N PRO A 210 -2.56 -17.57 -17.13
CA PRO A 210 -3.23 -17.43 -15.84
C PRO A 210 -2.24 -17.24 -14.68
#